data_AF-A0A4Q2ZFE7-F1
#
_entry.id   AF-A0A4Q2ZFE7-F1
#
_cell.length_a   1.000
_cell.length_b   1.000
_cell.length_c   1.000
_cell.angle_alpha   90.00
_cell.angle_beta   90.00
_cell.angle_gamma   90.00
#
_symmetry.space_group_name_H-M   'P 1'
#
loop_
_entity.id
_entity.type
_entity.pdbx_description
1 polymer ?
#
loop_
_entity_poly.entity_id
_entity_poly.type
_entity_poly.pdbx_seq_one_letter_code
_entity_poly.pdbx_strand_id
1 'polypeptide(L)'
;REAGKVAAQHGERLAAEGEICWGGMHSWKAMIDTLEATGMPETVGFQADLAHTYLYLMGYNAPEAALLKEGYTDEEFWPAYKTLTDALRPWTIDFHVAQNDGSVHGTGSHDKTGRHCRADDPNGKLDIAKCSTFWLQDAAARGMKHICWDGCMFSNEILEDARTWETILGKMIEVDEAL
;
A
#
# COMPACT_ATOMS: atom_id res chain seq x y z
N ARG A 1 -11.46 1.97 -16.78
CA ARG A 1 -11.31 2.65 -18.10
C ARG A 1 -12.07 3.97 -18.17
N GLU A 2 -13.41 4.00 -18.01
CA GLU A 2 -14.17 5.26 -18.13
C GLU A 2 -13.71 6.34 -17.15
N ALA A 3 -13.44 5.99 -15.88
CA ALA A 3 -12.87 6.92 -14.91
C ALA A 3 -11.49 7.48 -15.35
N GLY A 4 -10.66 6.66 -16.00
CA GLY A 4 -9.39 7.11 -16.59
C GLY A 4 -9.58 8.12 -17.72
N LYS A 5 -10.63 7.97 -18.56
CA LYS A 5 -10.95 8.97 -19.59
C LYS A 5 -11.35 10.30 -18.97
N VAL A 6 -12.12 10.28 -17.88
CA VAL A 6 -12.48 11.49 -17.15
C VAL A 6 -11.23 12.18 -16.60
N ALA A 7 -10.34 11.44 -15.92
CA ALA A 7 -9.08 11.99 -15.44
C ALA A 7 -8.25 12.63 -16.57
N ALA A 8 -8.08 11.94 -17.71
CA ALA A 8 -7.36 12.46 -18.87
C ALA A 8 -7.98 13.76 -19.44
N GLN A 9 -9.32 13.87 -19.47
CA GLN A 9 -10.01 15.09 -19.95
C GLN A 9 -9.73 16.32 -19.07
N HIS A 10 -9.41 16.09 -17.79
CA HIS A 10 -9.06 17.14 -16.84
C HIS A 10 -7.55 17.32 -16.66
N GLY A 11 -6.72 16.58 -17.38
CA GLY A 11 -5.26 16.61 -17.22
C GLY A 11 -4.77 15.98 -15.91
N GLU A 12 -5.61 15.16 -15.29
CA GLU A 12 -5.35 14.48 -14.02
C GLU A 12 -4.91 13.02 -14.24
N ARG A 13 -4.34 12.43 -13.19
CA ARG A 13 -4.04 10.99 -13.12
C ARG A 13 -4.96 10.33 -12.09
N LEU A 14 -5.31 9.07 -12.33
CA LEU A 14 -6.15 8.27 -11.44
C LEU A 14 -5.33 7.12 -10.88
N ALA A 15 -5.22 7.02 -9.56
CA ALA A 15 -4.58 5.90 -8.91
C ALA A 15 -5.63 4.90 -8.40
N ALA A 16 -5.44 3.62 -8.72
CA ALA A 16 -6.17 2.53 -8.09
C ALA A 16 -5.40 2.10 -6.83
N GLU A 17 -6.01 2.35 -5.67
CA GLU A 17 -5.48 1.94 -4.37
C GLU A 17 -5.46 0.41 -4.25
N GLY A 18 -4.31 -0.13 -3.85
CA GLY A 18 -4.06 -1.55 -3.70
C GLY A 18 -4.73 -2.20 -2.49
N GLU A 19 -5.96 -1.81 -2.17
CA GLU A 19 -6.71 -2.38 -1.06
C GLU A 19 -7.29 -3.77 -1.42
N ILE A 20 -7.24 -4.69 -0.45
CA ILE A 20 -7.70 -6.08 -0.65
C ILE A 20 -9.23 -6.24 -0.65
N CYS A 21 -10.01 -5.25 -0.22
CA CYS A 21 -11.43 -5.42 0.10
C CYS A 21 -12.44 -4.96 -0.94
N TRP A 22 -11.98 -4.36 -2.05
CA TRP A 22 -12.85 -3.79 -3.09
C TRP A 22 -12.45 -4.18 -4.51
N GLY A 23 -13.43 -4.11 -5.42
CA GLY A 23 -13.18 -3.93 -6.86
C GLY A 23 -12.49 -5.08 -7.60
N GLY A 24 -12.36 -6.27 -7.00
CA GLY A 24 -11.61 -7.39 -7.59
C GLY A 24 -10.09 -7.26 -7.47
N MET A 25 -9.61 -6.29 -6.69
CA MET A 25 -8.20 -5.96 -6.48
C MET A 25 -7.56 -6.87 -5.41
N HIS A 26 -7.88 -8.16 -5.45
CA HIS A 26 -7.60 -9.11 -4.36
C HIS A 26 -6.13 -9.55 -4.26
N SER A 27 -5.31 -9.24 -5.27
CA SER A 27 -3.88 -9.56 -5.28
C SER A 27 -3.11 -8.63 -6.21
N TRP A 28 -1.78 -8.66 -6.07
CA TRP A 28 -0.88 -7.97 -6.97
C TRP A 28 -1.00 -8.43 -8.43
N LYS A 29 -1.29 -9.71 -8.70
CA LYS A 29 -1.55 -10.21 -10.06
C LYS A 29 -2.83 -9.63 -10.63
N ALA A 30 -3.91 -9.66 -9.85
CA ALA A 30 -5.19 -9.09 -10.26
C ALA A 30 -5.09 -7.56 -10.49
N MET A 31 -4.26 -6.87 -9.71
CA MET A 31 -3.96 -5.45 -9.94
C MET A 31 -3.25 -5.21 -11.28
N ILE A 32 -2.24 -6.01 -11.61
CA ILE A 32 -1.55 -5.92 -12.91
C ILE A 32 -2.55 -6.15 -14.04
N ASP A 33 -3.31 -7.24 -13.98
CA ASP A 33 -4.33 -7.56 -15.00
C ASP A 33 -5.33 -6.41 -15.18
N THR A 34 -5.76 -5.80 -14.06
CA THR A 34 -6.68 -4.66 -14.06
C THR A 34 -6.06 -3.43 -14.71
N LEU A 35 -4.83 -3.07 -14.33
CA LEU A 35 -4.10 -1.92 -14.85
C LEU A 35 -3.84 -2.06 -16.36
N GLU A 36 -3.37 -3.24 -16.79
CA GLU A 36 -3.16 -3.56 -18.20
C GLU A 36 -4.48 -3.51 -18.99
N ALA A 37 -5.55 -4.12 -18.47
CA ALA A 37 -6.86 -4.12 -19.10
C ALA A 37 -7.46 -2.72 -19.23
N THR A 38 -7.08 -1.76 -18.38
CA THR A 38 -7.53 -0.37 -18.54
C THR A 38 -7.06 0.22 -19.87
N GLY A 39 -5.85 -0.13 -20.31
CA GLY A 39 -5.23 0.36 -21.55
C GLY A 39 -4.86 1.84 -21.52
N MET A 40 -4.63 2.42 -20.34
CA MET A 40 -4.36 3.85 -20.15
C MET A 40 -3.17 4.13 -19.20
N PRO A 41 -1.98 3.56 -19.44
CA PRO A 41 -0.86 3.58 -18.47
C PRO A 41 -0.35 4.98 -18.10
N GLU A 42 -0.51 5.96 -18.99
CA GLU A 42 -0.11 7.35 -18.71
C GLU A 42 -1.06 8.05 -17.73
N THR A 43 -2.32 7.61 -17.68
CA THR A 43 -3.38 8.26 -16.90
C THR A 43 -3.79 7.46 -15.68
N VAL A 44 -3.85 6.13 -15.78
CA VAL A 44 -4.26 5.24 -14.70
C VAL A 44 -3.04 4.52 -14.15
N GLY A 45 -2.79 4.69 -12.86
CA GLY A 45 -1.70 4.04 -12.14
C GLY A 45 -2.19 3.35 -10.88
N PHE A 46 -1.22 2.98 -10.06
CA PHE A 46 -1.38 2.29 -8.79
C PHE A 46 -1.06 3.24 -7.64
N GLN A 47 -1.86 3.18 -6.57
CA GLN A 47 -1.49 3.74 -5.29
C GLN A 47 -1.06 2.58 -4.38
N ALA A 48 0.18 2.63 -3.93
CA ALA A 48 0.75 1.60 -3.06
C ALA A 48 0.60 2.03 -1.59
N ASP A 49 -0.26 1.34 -0.84
CA ASP A 49 -0.35 1.48 0.61
C ASP A 49 0.41 0.34 1.29
N LEU A 50 1.30 0.67 2.23
CA LEU A 50 2.11 -0.34 2.93
C LEU A 50 1.26 -1.38 3.68
N ALA A 51 0.21 -0.96 4.39
CA ALA A 51 -0.62 -1.83 5.18
C ALA A 51 -1.48 -2.76 4.30
N HIS A 52 -1.99 -2.25 3.19
CA HIS A 52 -2.78 -3.05 2.25
C HIS A 52 -1.92 -4.01 1.43
N THR A 53 -0.84 -3.50 0.82
CA THR A 53 0.00 -4.31 -0.07
C THR A 53 0.75 -5.41 0.68
N TYR A 54 1.03 -5.23 1.98
CA TYR A 54 1.50 -6.31 2.83
C TYR A 54 0.59 -7.55 2.81
N LEU A 55 -0.73 -7.36 2.76
CA LEU A 55 -1.69 -8.47 2.73
C LEU A 55 -1.75 -9.19 1.38
N TYR A 56 -1.26 -8.58 0.30
CA TYR A 56 -1.04 -9.27 -0.96
C TYR A 56 0.04 -10.35 -0.85
N LEU A 57 1.07 -10.14 -0.01
CA LEU A 57 2.11 -11.16 0.22
C LEU A 57 1.51 -12.44 0.81
N MET A 58 0.51 -12.29 1.68
CA MET A 58 -0.15 -13.40 2.37
C MET A 58 -1.32 -14.00 1.57
N GLY A 59 -1.75 -13.35 0.47
CA GLY A 59 -2.83 -13.83 -0.38
C GLY A 59 -4.19 -13.97 0.31
N TYR A 60 -4.53 -13.07 1.24
CA TYR A 60 -5.76 -13.17 2.08
C TYR A 60 -7.06 -13.43 1.30
N ASN A 61 -7.16 -12.84 0.10
CA ASN A 61 -8.32 -12.94 -0.79
C ASN A 61 -8.00 -13.69 -2.10
N ALA A 62 -6.75 -14.12 -2.30
CA ALA A 62 -6.27 -14.83 -3.48
C ALA A 62 -5.04 -15.71 -3.11
N PRO A 63 -5.25 -16.85 -2.44
CA PRO A 63 -4.15 -17.69 -1.93
C PRO A 63 -3.21 -18.20 -3.03
N GLU A 64 -3.70 -18.36 -4.26
CA GLU A 64 -2.92 -18.70 -5.45
C GLU A 64 -1.91 -17.63 -5.89
N ALA A 65 -2.06 -16.40 -5.37
CA ALA A 65 -1.14 -15.30 -5.59
C ALA A 65 -0.23 -15.02 -4.38
N ALA A 66 -0.37 -15.77 -3.28
CA ALA A 66 0.45 -15.61 -2.09
C ALA A 66 1.94 -15.83 -2.39
N LEU A 67 2.78 -14.99 -1.79
CA LEU A 67 4.24 -15.08 -1.83
C LEU A 67 4.83 -15.58 -0.51
N LEU A 68 4.09 -15.42 0.58
CA LEU A 68 4.49 -15.82 1.94
C LEU A 68 3.44 -16.73 2.57
N LYS A 69 3.89 -17.52 3.55
CA LYS A 69 3.03 -18.34 4.41
C LYS A 69 3.06 -17.79 5.83
N GLU A 70 2.05 -18.11 6.62
CA GLU A 70 2.03 -17.76 8.03
C GLU A 70 3.28 -18.30 8.74
N GLY A 71 3.89 -17.48 9.61
CA GLY A 71 5.14 -17.81 10.29
C GLY A 71 6.41 -17.60 9.44
N TYR A 72 6.32 -16.85 8.33
CA TYR A 72 7.47 -16.51 7.51
C TYR A 72 8.59 -15.82 8.32
N THR A 73 9.84 -16.00 7.88
CA THR A 73 11.00 -15.31 8.46
C THR A 73 11.35 -14.04 7.69
N ASP A 74 12.16 -13.16 8.27
CA ASP A 74 12.65 -11.96 7.59
C ASP A 74 13.40 -12.31 6.29
N GLU A 75 14.16 -13.42 6.29
CA GLU A 75 14.86 -13.90 5.10
C GLU A 75 13.92 -14.30 3.97
N GLU A 76 12.70 -14.76 4.28
CA GLU A 76 11.66 -15.06 3.30
C GLU A 76 10.89 -13.80 2.89
N PHE A 77 10.69 -12.86 3.82
CA PHE A 77 9.96 -11.61 3.60
C PHE A 77 10.61 -10.75 2.51
N TRP A 78 11.92 -10.46 2.62
CA TRP A 78 12.57 -9.50 1.72
C TRP A 78 12.53 -9.90 0.24
N PRO A 79 12.80 -11.16 -0.14
CA PRO A 79 12.63 -11.60 -1.53
C PRO A 79 11.18 -11.50 -2.02
N ALA A 80 10.20 -11.91 -1.20
CA ALA A 80 8.78 -11.81 -1.54
C ALA A 80 8.33 -10.36 -1.73
N TYR A 81 8.74 -9.48 -0.81
CA TYR A 81 8.48 -8.05 -0.87
C TYR A 81 9.09 -7.41 -2.12
N LYS A 82 10.31 -7.82 -2.49
CA LYS A 82 10.94 -7.40 -3.74
C LYS A 82 10.15 -7.86 -4.96
N THR A 83 9.68 -9.11 -5.00
CA THR A 83 8.84 -9.62 -6.10
C THR A 83 7.56 -8.80 -6.26
N LEU A 84 6.87 -8.51 -5.16
CA LEU A 84 5.67 -7.69 -5.15
C LEU A 84 5.95 -6.27 -5.67
N THR A 85 6.93 -5.60 -5.08
CA THR A 85 7.27 -4.20 -5.38
C THR A 85 7.82 -4.05 -6.79
N ASP A 86 8.67 -4.94 -7.28
CA ASP A 86 9.17 -4.89 -8.67
C ASP A 86 8.05 -4.98 -9.70
N ALA A 87 7.00 -5.74 -9.41
CA ALA A 87 5.88 -5.93 -10.34
C ALA A 87 4.95 -4.71 -10.40
N LEU A 88 4.68 -4.05 -9.26
CA LEU A 88 3.73 -2.94 -9.15
C LEU A 88 4.37 -1.55 -9.15
N ARG A 89 5.65 -1.41 -8.77
CA ARG A 89 6.37 -0.12 -8.72
C ARG A 89 6.33 0.65 -10.05
N PRO A 90 6.49 0.01 -11.24
CA PRO A 90 6.38 0.73 -12.51
C PRO A 90 5.03 1.44 -12.72
N TRP A 91 3.97 0.91 -12.10
CA TRP A 91 2.63 1.47 -12.15
C TRP A 91 2.35 2.47 -11.02
N THR A 92 3.20 2.52 -10.00
CA THR A 92 2.94 3.28 -8.78
C THR A 92 3.13 4.77 -9.03
N ILE A 93 2.08 5.55 -8.77
CA ILE A 93 2.03 7.00 -8.99
C ILE A 93 1.69 7.77 -7.72
N ASP A 94 1.29 7.05 -6.67
CA ASP A 94 0.98 7.55 -5.34
C ASP A 94 1.39 6.50 -4.30
N PHE A 95 1.77 6.93 -3.10
CA PHE A 95 2.26 6.03 -2.05
C PHE A 95 1.80 6.50 -0.67
N HIS A 96 1.22 5.56 0.07
CA HIS A 96 0.83 5.74 1.46
C HIS A 96 1.78 4.95 2.37
N VAL A 97 2.43 5.69 3.26
CA VAL A 97 3.16 5.14 4.40
C VAL A 97 2.13 4.69 5.44
N ALA A 98 2.20 3.44 5.85
CA ALA A 98 1.26 2.85 6.79
C ALA A 98 1.90 1.68 7.56
N GLN A 99 1.20 1.16 8.55
CA GLN A 99 1.60 0.00 9.34
C GLN A 99 0.45 -1.01 9.47
N ASN A 100 0.79 -2.29 9.55
CA ASN A 100 -0.18 -3.38 9.70
C ASN A 100 0.35 -4.42 10.70
N ASP A 101 -0.53 -4.95 11.56
CA ASP A 101 -0.18 -5.96 12.59
C ASP A 101 -0.34 -7.42 12.11
N GLY A 102 -0.72 -7.62 10.85
CA GLY A 102 -1.07 -8.91 10.26
C GLY A 102 -2.54 -9.28 10.41
N SER A 103 -3.36 -8.44 11.03
CA SER A 103 -4.80 -8.69 11.11
C SER A 103 -5.55 -8.04 9.95
N VAL A 104 -6.68 -8.65 9.61
CA VAL A 104 -7.70 -8.05 8.76
C VAL A 104 -8.87 -7.63 9.64
N HIS A 105 -9.48 -6.49 9.33
CA HIS A 105 -10.69 -6.03 10.00
C HIS A 105 -11.84 -6.10 9.00
N GLY A 106 -13.02 -6.55 9.44
CA GLY A 106 -14.20 -6.59 8.59
C GLY A 106 -15.35 -5.84 9.24
N THR A 107 -15.98 -4.92 8.51
CA THR A 107 -17.18 -4.20 8.97
C THR A 107 -18.25 -4.18 7.89
N GLY A 108 -19.47 -4.59 8.21
CA GLY A 108 -20.58 -4.60 7.24
C GLY A 108 -20.39 -5.64 6.14
N SER A 109 -20.58 -5.27 4.86
CA SER A 109 -20.33 -6.16 3.70
C SER A 109 -18.84 -6.37 3.39
N HIS A 110 -17.95 -5.84 4.23
CA HIS A 110 -16.51 -5.97 4.11
C HIS A 110 -16.03 -7.14 4.96
N ASP A 111 -15.98 -8.34 4.38
CA ASP A 111 -15.57 -9.53 5.15
C ASP A 111 -14.08 -9.50 5.52
N LYS A 112 -13.22 -8.81 4.74
CA LYS A 112 -11.76 -8.70 4.96
C LYS A 112 -11.16 -7.40 4.39
N THR A 113 -10.97 -6.38 5.21
CA THR A 113 -10.18 -5.17 4.89
C THR A 113 -8.82 -5.20 5.54
N GLY A 114 -7.85 -4.52 4.93
CA GLY A 114 -6.55 -4.36 5.56
C GLY A 114 -6.69 -3.46 6.77
N ARG A 115 -6.20 -3.90 7.93
CA ARG A 115 -6.24 -3.09 9.15
C ARG A 115 -4.97 -2.28 9.27
N HIS A 116 -5.11 -0.96 9.26
CA HIS A 116 -4.05 -0.06 9.67
C HIS A 116 -3.90 -0.18 11.19
N CYS A 117 -2.67 -0.28 11.66
CA CYS A 117 -2.35 -0.09 13.06
C CYS A 117 -1.42 1.11 13.23
N ARG A 118 -1.14 1.48 14.49
CA ARG A 118 -0.33 2.66 14.79
C ARG A 118 1.11 2.47 14.29
N ALA A 119 1.76 3.59 13.99
CA ALA A 119 3.16 3.63 13.60
C ALA A 119 4.10 2.95 14.61
N ASP A 120 3.75 3.00 15.90
CA ASP A 120 4.45 2.41 17.04
C ASP A 120 3.77 1.15 17.60
N ASP A 121 2.85 0.52 16.85
CA ASP A 121 2.20 -0.69 17.32
C ASP A 121 3.26 -1.79 17.56
N PRO A 122 3.32 -2.38 18.78
CA PRO A 122 4.32 -3.40 19.10
C PRO A 122 4.19 -4.68 18.27
N ASN A 123 3.05 -4.88 17.60
CA ASN A 123 2.80 -6.01 16.70
C ASN A 123 2.97 -5.66 15.21
N GLY A 124 3.38 -4.42 14.89
CA GLY A 124 3.62 -3.96 13.54
C GLY A 124 4.56 -4.90 12.78
N LYS A 125 4.18 -5.26 11.55
CA LYS A 125 4.88 -6.24 10.71
C LYS A 125 5.88 -5.62 9.75
N LEU A 126 5.77 -4.32 9.50
CA LEU A 126 6.57 -3.63 8.51
C LEU A 126 7.68 -2.83 9.19
N ASP A 127 8.91 -3.03 8.71
CA ASP A 127 9.94 -2.00 8.81
C ASP A 127 9.56 -0.89 7.82
N ILE A 128 8.85 0.13 8.31
CA ILE A 128 8.21 1.19 7.52
C ILE A 128 9.23 1.88 6.60
N ALA A 129 10.38 2.28 7.15
CA ALA A 129 11.42 2.98 6.40
C ALA A 129 11.98 2.09 5.29
N LYS A 130 12.42 0.88 5.64
CA LYS A 130 12.99 -0.05 4.65
C LYS A 130 11.97 -0.44 3.59
N CYS A 131 10.74 -0.74 3.97
CA CYS A 131 9.66 -1.09 3.06
C CYS A 131 9.33 0.05 2.08
N SER A 132 9.42 1.31 2.54
CA SER A 132 9.21 2.49 1.70
C SER A 132 10.26 2.64 0.60
N THR A 133 11.53 2.29 0.87
CA THR A 133 12.61 2.37 -0.14
C THR A 133 12.32 1.53 -1.39
N PHE A 134 11.64 0.38 -1.24
CA PHE A 134 11.29 -0.49 -2.37
C PHE A 134 10.23 0.12 -3.28
N TRP A 135 9.32 0.94 -2.74
CA TRP A 135 8.26 1.60 -3.51
C TRP A 135 8.70 2.94 -4.06
N LEU A 136 9.53 3.67 -3.33
CA LEU A 136 9.95 5.03 -3.67
C LEU A 136 11.23 5.09 -4.51
N GLN A 137 11.84 3.95 -4.83
CA GLN A 137 12.91 3.88 -5.82
C GLN A 137 12.50 4.60 -7.12
N ASP A 138 13.33 5.54 -7.56
CA ASP A 138 13.11 6.38 -8.75
C ASP A 138 11.77 7.13 -8.78
N ALA A 139 11.14 7.38 -7.61
CA ALA A 139 9.82 8.01 -7.51
C ALA A 139 9.75 9.39 -8.20
N ALA A 140 10.81 10.20 -8.04
CA ALA A 140 10.89 11.52 -8.69
C ALA A 140 10.87 11.41 -10.22
N ALA A 141 11.59 10.43 -10.80
CA ALA A 141 11.60 10.18 -12.24
C ALA A 141 10.25 9.65 -12.74
N ARG A 142 9.50 8.95 -11.88
CA ARG A 142 8.11 8.50 -12.13
C ARG A 142 7.05 9.59 -11.88
N GLY A 143 7.47 10.80 -11.49
CA GLY A 143 6.61 11.97 -11.34
C GLY A 143 5.85 12.04 -10.02
N MET A 144 6.22 11.25 -9.01
CA MET A 144 5.64 11.34 -7.67
C MET A 144 6.17 12.60 -6.96
N LYS A 145 5.26 13.38 -6.37
CA LYS A 145 5.59 14.67 -5.73
C LYS A 145 5.31 14.68 -4.23
N HIS A 146 4.40 13.83 -3.79
CA HIS A 146 3.89 13.78 -2.43
C HIS A 146 3.75 12.32 -2.04
N ILE A 147 3.86 12.07 -0.74
CA ILE A 147 3.51 10.83 -0.08
C ILE A 147 2.64 11.19 1.12
N CYS A 148 1.76 10.28 1.53
CA CYS A 148 0.87 10.50 2.66
C CYS A 148 1.14 9.44 3.74
N TRP A 149 0.86 9.78 4.99
CA TRP A 149 0.64 8.75 6.01
C TRP A 149 -0.82 8.33 5.97
N ASP A 150 -1.09 7.03 5.96
CA ASP A 150 -2.44 6.50 6.07
C ASP A 150 -2.67 5.85 7.44
N GLY A 151 -3.50 6.51 8.24
CA GLY A 151 -3.97 6.07 9.55
C GLY A 151 -5.46 5.77 9.58
N CYS A 152 -6.03 5.30 8.46
CA CYS A 152 -7.44 4.94 8.37
C CYS A 152 -7.87 4.08 9.56
N MET A 153 -9.09 4.31 10.08
CA MET A 153 -9.69 3.57 11.19
C MET A 153 -9.14 3.83 12.60
N PHE A 154 -8.34 4.87 12.83
CA PHE A 154 -8.00 5.29 14.20
C PHE A 154 -9.21 5.93 14.91
N SER A 155 -9.36 5.66 16.21
CA SER A 155 -10.41 6.32 17.01
C SER A 155 -10.10 7.80 17.21
N ASN A 156 -11.13 8.61 17.46
CA ASN A 156 -10.94 10.03 17.77
C ASN A 156 -9.99 10.24 18.94
N GLU A 157 -10.03 9.38 19.97
CA GLU A 157 -9.10 9.44 21.11
C GLU A 157 -7.64 9.32 20.67
N ILE A 158 -7.34 8.41 19.72
CA ILE A 158 -5.99 8.26 19.15
C ILE A 158 -5.61 9.51 18.34
N LEU A 159 -6.53 10.05 17.55
CA LEU A 159 -6.28 11.22 16.71
C LEU A 159 -6.13 12.52 17.52
N GLU A 160 -6.75 12.61 18.70
CA GLU A 160 -6.65 13.78 19.59
C GLU A 160 -5.38 13.75 20.45
N ASP A 161 -4.68 12.61 20.56
CA ASP A 161 -3.38 12.52 21.23
C ASP A 161 -2.26 13.05 20.34
N ALA A 162 -1.65 14.17 20.74
CA ALA A 162 -0.53 14.79 20.03
C ALA A 162 0.63 13.82 19.75
N ARG A 163 0.86 12.85 20.64
CA ARG A 163 1.92 11.85 20.50
C ARG A 163 1.74 11.00 19.26
N THR A 164 0.51 10.72 18.84
CA THR A 164 0.22 9.99 17.60
C THR A 164 0.87 10.68 16.40
N TRP A 165 0.73 12.01 16.31
CA TRP A 165 1.28 12.80 15.22
C TRP A 165 2.80 12.96 15.32
N GLU A 166 3.34 13.09 16.52
CA GLU A 166 4.79 13.10 16.75
C GLU A 166 5.44 11.78 16.31
N THR A 167 4.82 10.64 16.64
CA THR A 167 5.28 9.32 16.22
C THR A 167 5.20 9.16 14.69
N ILE A 168 4.07 9.55 14.09
CA ILE A 168 3.91 9.51 12.63
C ILE A 168 4.96 10.37 11.94
N LEU A 169 5.15 11.62 12.39
CA LEU A 169 6.17 12.52 11.84
C LEU A 169 7.57 11.92 11.96
N GLY A 170 7.90 11.31 13.11
CA GLY A 170 9.16 10.59 13.30
C GLY A 170 9.36 9.50 12.25
N LYS A 171 8.33 8.68 11.98
CA LYS A 171 8.39 7.66 10.92
C LYS A 171 8.50 8.23 9.52
N MET A 172 7.84 9.34 9.22
CA MET A 172 7.96 10.01 7.92
C MET A 172 9.38 10.57 7.71
N ILE A 173 10.03 11.06 8.76
CA ILE A 173 11.44 11.48 8.71
C ILE A 173 12.35 10.26 8.50
N GLU A 174 12.15 9.16 9.22
CA GLU A 174 12.92 7.92 9.00
C GLU A 174 12.78 7.41 7.55
N VAL A 175 11.60 7.55 6.95
CA VAL A 175 11.38 7.24 5.53
C VAL A 175 12.22 8.17 4.64
N ASP A 176 12.18 9.49 4.86
CA ASP A 176 12.97 10.46 4.10
C ASP A 176 14.48 10.20 4.20
N GLU A 177 14.98 9.90 5.40
CA GLU A 177 16.39 9.60 5.64
C GLU A 177 16.86 8.28 5.00
N ALA A 178 15.94 7.37 4.68
CA ALA A 178 16.26 6.08 4.07
C ALA A 178 16.30 6.11 2.52
N LEU A 179 15.85 7.20 1.88
CA LEU A 179 15.78 7.37 0.41
C LEU A 179 17.06 7.98 -0.17
#